data_AF-A0A067MXZ8-F1
#
_entry.id   AF-A0A067MXZ8-F1
#
_cell.length_a   1.000
_cell.length_b   1.000
_cell.length_c   1.000
_cell.angle_alpha   90.00
_cell.angle_beta   90.00
_cell.angle_gamma   90.00
#
_symmetry.space_group_name_H-M   'P 1'
#
loop_
_entity.id
_entity.type
_entity.pdbx_description
1 polymer ?
#
loop_
_entity_poly.entity_id
_entity_poly.type
_entity_poly.pdbx_seq_one_letter_code
_entity_poly.pdbx_strand_id
1 'polypeptide(L)'
;MLWLTFFGALAVASRESCAALVPPRRASIRWVDCASNVPQPLQSAALPTSLPTTLHCGRLDVPMDYAQPLSAKNKITLGFAMYRPNNIPKGLINFNPGGPNGEVASFAWQVALNLSEIAPFPELRDFDFLAMDVRGSYTSNPLNCTLGDWVIPSAFPANEAEFEAYQAPVRAYAQSCIDQSTPKGIVAHVSTVETVQDWNSLREALGYDNMHFFGVSYGTAGGATYAHMFPEHVGRFVLDANFPPGGVSNLDLVATQIKAANRLLLRADAYCIYDVECPFHSKGKGGVIQAFNDVIQLALAGNSSSATADDVRATININYLSIHPDFPALNLALHEALHGNWSALSYVSVGLPFTQGFAPSLPTFCVDQHIDDDTFSGFDAIRQNIVKFDTAQMSYNQNLAAIGLCGGWPYHGNSQIPLPTDAPMLLVTADFDLDTPTEASTFEWTQAPNAALVVRHGDDHGTFIIPGPAHLAEIEFLATGKLPSAINETLMTIYTPGMKRGPIADPYTAPIGPAAGDMSSIA
;
A
#
# COMPACT_ATOMS: atom_id res chain seq x y z
N MET A 1 -15.59 79.76 32.27
CA MET A 1 -16.80 80.37 31.68
C MET A 1 -17.25 79.49 30.52
N LEU A 2 -18.52 79.02 30.59
CA LEU A 2 -19.44 78.52 29.55
C LEU A 2 -18.90 77.53 28.47
N TRP A 3 -19.31 76.26 28.41
CA TRP A 3 -20.60 75.63 27.99
C TRP A 3 -20.98 75.73 26.48
N LEU A 4 -21.23 74.52 25.92
CA LEU A 4 -22.16 74.11 24.83
C LEU A 4 -21.70 73.99 23.36
N THR A 5 -21.44 72.72 22.97
CA THR A 5 -22.04 71.90 21.87
C THR A 5 -22.54 72.54 20.57
N PHE A 6 -22.19 71.96 19.40
CA PHE A 6 -23.11 71.14 18.58
C PHE A 6 -22.42 70.40 17.42
N PHE A 7 -23.07 69.31 17.00
CA PHE A 7 -22.69 68.23 16.09
C PHE A 7 -22.42 68.62 14.63
N GLY A 8 -21.49 67.89 13.99
CA GLY A 8 -21.38 67.74 12.55
C GLY A 8 -21.06 66.28 12.20
N ALA A 9 -22.05 65.56 11.69
CA ALA A 9 -21.94 64.16 11.28
C ALA A 9 -21.23 64.05 9.92
N LEU A 10 -20.15 63.27 9.87
CA LEU A 10 -19.59 62.72 8.63
C LEU A 10 -19.83 61.21 8.65
N ALA A 11 -20.86 60.78 7.92
CA ALA A 11 -21.12 59.38 7.67
C ALA A 11 -20.08 58.84 6.68
N VAL A 12 -19.10 58.08 7.19
CA VAL A 12 -18.32 57.15 6.37
C VAL A 12 -19.12 55.87 6.33
N ALA A 13 -19.72 55.57 5.18
CA ALA A 13 -20.38 54.30 4.94
C ALA A 13 -19.33 53.18 4.85
N SER A 14 -19.03 52.54 5.97
CA SER A 14 -18.39 51.22 5.99
C SER A 14 -19.41 50.21 5.46
N ARG A 15 -19.28 49.84 4.18
CA ARG A 15 -19.90 48.61 3.67
C ARG A 15 -19.15 47.42 4.28
N GLU A 16 -19.44 47.11 5.53
CA GLU A 16 -19.26 45.75 6.04
C GLU A 16 -20.34 44.89 5.38
N SER A 17 -19.99 44.30 4.24
CA SER A 17 -20.64 43.07 3.82
C SER A 17 -20.19 41.99 4.79
N CYS A 18 -20.89 41.85 5.92
CA CYS A 18 -21.11 40.54 6.53
C CYS A 18 -21.84 39.69 5.49
N ALA A 19 -21.10 39.15 4.53
CA ALA A 19 -21.48 37.89 3.93
C ALA A 19 -21.55 36.91 5.11
N ALA A 20 -22.77 36.50 5.46
CA ALA A 20 -22.96 35.41 6.40
C ALA A 20 -22.04 34.27 5.94
N LEU A 21 -21.06 33.92 6.77
CA LEU A 21 -20.31 32.68 6.65
C LEU A 21 -21.37 31.58 6.65
N VAL A 22 -21.74 31.10 5.46
CA VAL A 22 -22.49 29.86 5.33
C VAL A 22 -21.61 28.83 6.02
N PRO A 23 -22.05 28.22 7.14
CA PRO A 23 -21.25 27.18 7.76
C PRO A 23 -20.96 26.13 6.67
N PRO A 24 -19.72 25.62 6.56
CA PRO A 24 -19.43 24.59 5.57
C PRO A 24 -20.50 23.51 5.73
N ARG A 25 -21.19 23.16 4.63
CA ARG A 25 -22.12 22.03 4.66
C ARG A 25 -21.30 20.84 5.14
N ARG A 26 -21.58 20.36 6.35
CA ARG A 26 -21.04 19.09 6.85
C ARG A 26 -21.28 18.03 5.78
N ALA A 27 -20.27 17.21 5.50
CA ALA A 27 -20.38 16.12 4.55
C ALA A 27 -21.64 15.29 4.90
N SER A 28 -22.47 15.00 3.90
CA SER A 28 -23.76 14.34 4.12
C SER A 28 -23.71 12.92 3.57
N ILE A 29 -24.06 11.94 4.41
CA ILE A 29 -24.19 10.55 4.01
C ILE A 29 -25.54 10.33 3.33
N ARG A 30 -25.51 9.67 2.17
CA ARG A 30 -26.69 9.13 1.51
C ARG A 30 -26.60 7.61 1.49
N TRP A 31 -27.39 6.96 2.34
CA TRP A 31 -27.53 5.51 2.34
C TRP A 31 -28.19 5.03 1.04
N VAL A 32 -27.68 3.93 0.50
CA VAL A 32 -28.15 3.32 -0.75
C VAL A 32 -28.42 1.84 -0.55
N ASP A 33 -29.28 1.27 -1.39
CA ASP A 33 -29.52 -0.17 -1.40
C ASP A 33 -28.27 -0.93 -1.86
N CYS A 34 -27.76 -1.81 -1.00
CA CYS A 34 -26.61 -2.65 -1.31
C CYS A 34 -26.87 -3.59 -2.48
N ALA A 35 -28.07 -4.15 -2.62
CA ALA A 35 -28.37 -5.08 -3.72
C ALA A 35 -28.24 -4.42 -5.10
N SER A 36 -28.43 -3.09 -5.15
CA SER A 36 -28.26 -2.27 -6.35
C SER A 36 -26.85 -1.66 -6.49
N ASN A 37 -25.96 -1.85 -5.51
CA ASN A 37 -24.61 -1.27 -5.45
C ASN A 37 -23.56 -2.33 -5.08
N VAL A 38 -23.62 -3.50 -5.73
CA VAL A 38 -22.66 -4.59 -5.52
C VAL A 38 -21.27 -4.17 -6.02
N PRO A 39 -20.22 -4.22 -5.17
CA PRO A 39 -18.86 -3.88 -5.58
C PRO A 39 -18.32 -4.82 -6.65
N GLN A 40 -17.43 -4.30 -7.50
CA GLN A 40 -16.98 -4.99 -8.73
C GLN A 40 -16.50 -6.43 -8.50
N PRO A 41 -15.66 -6.75 -7.48
CA PRO A 41 -15.20 -8.12 -7.26
C PRO A 41 -16.31 -9.13 -6.94
N LEU A 42 -17.47 -8.66 -6.47
CA LEU A 42 -18.61 -9.50 -6.07
C LEU A 42 -19.72 -9.56 -7.11
N GLN A 43 -19.62 -8.83 -8.23
CA GLN A 43 -20.68 -8.77 -9.24
C GLN A 43 -20.91 -10.11 -9.96
N SER A 44 -19.86 -10.93 -10.10
CA SER A 44 -19.94 -12.27 -10.68
C SER A 44 -20.19 -13.37 -9.62
N ALA A 45 -20.19 -13.02 -8.33
CA ALA A 45 -20.37 -13.97 -7.25
C ALA A 45 -21.84 -14.38 -7.09
N ALA A 46 -22.06 -15.63 -6.66
CA ALA A 46 -23.39 -16.11 -6.27
C ALA A 46 -23.76 -15.54 -4.89
N LEU A 47 -24.43 -14.38 -4.89
CA LEU A 47 -24.90 -13.72 -3.68
C LEU A 47 -26.24 -14.32 -3.19
N PRO A 48 -26.51 -14.32 -1.87
CA PRO A 48 -27.79 -14.80 -1.35
C PRO A 48 -28.94 -13.92 -1.85
N THR A 49 -30.14 -14.51 -1.99
CA THR A 49 -31.35 -13.80 -2.45
C THR A 49 -31.76 -12.65 -1.53
N SER A 50 -31.35 -12.70 -0.26
CA SER A 50 -31.55 -11.61 0.70
C SER A 50 -30.21 -11.32 1.38
N LEU A 51 -29.78 -10.06 1.28
CA LEU A 51 -28.55 -9.61 1.93
C LEU A 51 -28.78 -9.45 3.45
N PRO A 52 -27.75 -9.70 4.29
CA PRO A 52 -27.83 -9.49 5.73
C PRO A 52 -28.22 -8.05 6.08
N THR A 53 -29.07 -7.86 7.08
CA THR A 53 -29.45 -6.53 7.58
C THR A 53 -28.30 -5.77 8.22
N THR A 54 -27.22 -6.47 8.55
CA THR A 54 -25.95 -5.92 9.06
C THR A 54 -25.08 -5.31 7.97
N LEU A 55 -25.43 -5.44 6.69
CA LEU A 55 -24.70 -4.86 5.57
C LEU A 55 -25.35 -3.53 5.18
N HIS A 56 -24.54 -2.47 5.15
CA HIS A 56 -24.97 -1.12 4.78
C HIS A 56 -24.07 -0.55 3.69
N CYS A 57 -24.67 0.14 2.73
CA CYS A 57 -23.95 0.79 1.64
C CYS A 57 -24.30 2.25 1.61
N GLY A 58 -23.32 3.10 1.36
CA GLY A 58 -23.50 4.55 1.44
C GLY A 58 -22.68 5.30 0.42
N ARG A 59 -23.05 6.57 0.27
CA ARG A 59 -22.34 7.56 -0.52
C ARG A 59 -22.04 8.77 0.35
N LEU A 60 -20.85 9.35 0.20
CA LEU A 60 -20.44 10.57 0.89
C LEU A 60 -20.07 11.64 -0.13
N ASP A 61 -20.72 12.81 -0.06
CA ASP A 61 -20.32 13.97 -0.85
C ASP A 61 -19.28 14.80 -0.08
N VAL A 62 -18.12 15.01 -0.69
CA VAL A 62 -16.97 15.75 -0.12
C VAL A 62 -16.41 16.73 -1.16
N PRO A 63 -15.67 17.77 -0.74
CA PRO A 63 -14.96 18.62 -1.70
C PRO A 63 -13.92 17.81 -2.49
N MET A 64 -13.74 18.15 -3.77
CA MET A 64 -12.66 17.56 -4.59
C MET A 64 -11.31 18.09 -4.08
N ASP A 65 -11.20 19.41 -4.02
CA ASP A 65 -10.12 20.18 -3.41
C ASP A 65 -10.56 20.68 -2.02
N TYR A 66 -9.90 20.18 -0.97
CA TYR A 66 -10.19 20.56 0.42
C TYR A 66 -9.74 21.99 0.78
N ALA A 67 -8.95 22.66 -0.05
CA ALA A 67 -8.65 24.08 0.09
C ALA A 67 -9.83 24.98 -0.31
N GLN A 68 -10.86 24.42 -0.94
CA GLN A 68 -12.07 25.11 -1.37
C GLN A 68 -13.31 24.52 -0.68
N PRO A 69 -14.35 25.33 -0.40
CA PRO A 69 -15.57 24.81 0.21
C PRO A 69 -16.30 23.82 -0.71
N LEU A 70 -17.01 22.89 -0.10
CA LEU A 70 -17.92 21.97 -0.81
C LEU A 70 -18.96 22.77 -1.61
N SER A 71 -18.96 22.58 -2.93
CA SER A 71 -19.88 23.25 -3.85
C SER A 71 -20.18 22.38 -5.07
N ALA A 72 -21.17 22.72 -5.88
CA ALA A 72 -21.51 21.94 -7.08
C ALA A 72 -20.34 21.80 -8.09
N LYS A 73 -19.35 22.72 -8.07
CA LYS A 73 -18.16 22.68 -8.93
C LYS A 73 -16.93 22.05 -8.27
N ASN A 74 -16.98 21.87 -6.95
CA ASN A 74 -15.90 21.30 -6.14
C ASN A 74 -16.49 20.18 -5.29
N LYS A 75 -16.94 19.11 -5.95
CA LYS A 75 -17.59 17.99 -5.29
C LYS A 75 -17.27 16.69 -5.99
N ILE A 76 -16.90 15.69 -5.20
CA ILE A 76 -16.88 14.28 -5.58
C ILE A 76 -17.81 13.51 -4.63
N THR A 77 -18.21 12.33 -5.07
CA THR A 77 -19.06 11.38 -4.36
C THR A 77 -18.29 10.08 -4.15
N LEU A 78 -18.01 9.77 -2.90
CA LEU A 78 -17.32 8.56 -2.49
C LEU A 78 -18.32 7.46 -2.21
N GLY A 79 -17.95 6.21 -2.50
CA GLY A 79 -18.71 5.02 -2.17
C GLY A 79 -18.05 4.25 -1.04
N PHE A 80 -18.88 3.72 -0.14
CA PHE A 80 -18.43 2.88 0.96
C PHE A 80 -19.46 1.81 1.29
N ALA A 81 -18.98 0.75 1.92
CA ALA A 81 -19.80 -0.26 2.55
C ALA A 81 -19.41 -0.41 4.02
N MET A 82 -20.35 -0.88 4.83
CA MET A 82 -20.14 -1.17 6.24
C MET A 82 -20.78 -2.49 6.63
N TYR A 83 -20.08 -3.25 7.47
CA TYR A 83 -20.70 -4.23 8.34
C TYR A 83 -21.00 -3.57 9.68
N ARG A 84 -22.26 -3.62 10.11
CA ARG A 84 -22.72 -3.10 11.40
C ARG A 84 -23.33 -4.24 12.20
N PRO A 85 -22.77 -4.59 13.36
CA PRO A 85 -23.26 -5.72 14.10
C PRO A 85 -24.60 -5.37 14.80
N ASN A 86 -25.37 -6.39 15.18
CA ASN A 86 -26.68 -6.19 15.82
C ASN A 86 -26.58 -5.73 17.29
N ASN A 87 -25.41 -5.93 17.92
CA ASN A 87 -25.10 -5.40 19.25
C ASN A 87 -24.53 -3.97 19.15
N ILE A 88 -24.33 -3.33 20.30
CA ILE A 88 -23.68 -2.02 20.34
C ILE A 88 -22.22 -2.18 19.88
N PRO A 89 -21.78 -1.48 18.80
CA PRO A 89 -20.42 -1.59 18.31
C PRO A 89 -19.42 -0.95 19.29
N LYS A 90 -18.19 -1.47 19.33
CA LYS A 90 -17.07 -0.93 20.11
C LYS A 90 -16.55 0.41 19.60
N GLY A 91 -16.95 0.80 18.39
CA GLY A 91 -16.52 2.03 17.70
C GLY A 91 -16.60 1.85 16.18
N LEU A 92 -16.15 2.86 15.44
CA LEU A 92 -15.91 2.79 14.01
C LEU A 92 -14.51 2.24 13.74
N ILE A 93 -14.36 1.23 12.90
CA ILE A 93 -13.06 0.81 12.37
C ILE A 93 -13.04 0.93 10.86
N ASN A 94 -12.03 1.58 10.29
CA ASN A 94 -11.82 1.62 8.86
C ASN A 94 -10.73 0.62 8.46
N PHE A 95 -10.99 -0.22 7.47
CA PHE A 95 -10.03 -1.15 6.90
C PHE A 95 -9.56 -0.67 5.53
N ASN A 96 -8.26 -0.73 5.28
CA ASN A 96 -7.69 -0.46 3.97
C ASN A 96 -6.55 -1.45 3.65
N PRO A 97 -6.69 -2.30 2.62
CA PRO A 97 -5.68 -3.33 2.28
C PRO A 97 -4.47 -2.78 1.51
N GLY A 98 -4.48 -1.49 1.13
CA GLY A 98 -3.41 -0.85 0.34
C GLY A 98 -3.58 -0.94 -1.17
N GLY A 99 -2.45 -0.94 -1.90
CA GLY A 99 -2.42 -0.97 -3.37
C GLY A 99 -2.53 0.38 -4.10
N PRO A 100 -2.15 1.53 -3.51
CA PRO A 100 -3.06 2.63 -3.10
C PRO A 100 -4.54 2.61 -3.53
N ASN A 101 -4.87 2.15 -4.74
CA ASN A 101 -6.18 2.27 -5.38
C ASN A 101 -6.92 0.95 -5.50
N GLY A 102 -6.59 -0.06 -4.68
CA GLY A 102 -7.30 -1.35 -4.66
C GLY A 102 -8.77 -1.20 -4.28
N GLU A 103 -9.60 -2.18 -4.65
CA GLU A 103 -11.01 -2.20 -4.26
C GLU A 103 -11.13 -2.52 -2.76
N VAL A 104 -11.93 -1.74 -2.05
CA VAL A 104 -12.03 -1.85 -0.58
C VAL A 104 -13.44 -2.23 -0.17
N ALA A 105 -14.47 -1.66 -0.80
CA ALA A 105 -15.86 -1.81 -0.37
C ALA A 105 -16.33 -3.28 -0.25
N SER A 106 -15.81 -4.20 -1.06
CA SER A 106 -16.15 -5.62 -0.98
C SER A 106 -15.73 -6.27 0.34
N PHE A 107 -14.73 -5.76 1.06
CA PHE A 107 -14.33 -6.36 2.34
C PHE A 107 -15.44 -6.27 3.39
N ALA A 108 -16.19 -5.16 3.46
CA ALA A 108 -17.35 -5.06 4.35
C ALA A 108 -18.47 -6.03 3.95
N TRP A 109 -18.65 -6.27 2.64
CA TRP A 109 -19.57 -7.30 2.15
C TRP A 109 -19.13 -8.69 2.56
N GLN A 110 -17.85 -9.01 2.39
CA GLN A 110 -17.31 -10.31 2.74
C GLN A 110 -17.40 -10.56 4.26
N VAL A 111 -17.19 -9.55 5.11
CA VAL A 111 -17.42 -9.65 6.56
C VAL A 111 -18.90 -9.90 6.85
N ALA A 112 -19.81 -9.15 6.24
CA ALA A 112 -21.25 -9.30 6.46
C ALA A 112 -21.80 -10.65 5.98
N LEU A 113 -21.29 -11.16 4.86
CA LEU A 113 -21.68 -12.44 4.26
C LEU A 113 -20.89 -13.63 4.81
N ASN A 114 -19.89 -13.38 5.66
CA ASN A 114 -18.99 -14.39 6.22
C ASN A 114 -18.23 -15.17 5.13
N LEU A 115 -17.64 -14.44 4.17
CA LEU A 115 -16.91 -14.95 2.98
C LEU A 115 -15.41 -14.63 2.96
N SER A 116 -14.90 -13.83 3.91
CA SER A 116 -13.62 -13.12 3.74
C SER A 116 -12.38 -13.82 4.27
N GLU A 117 -11.23 -13.50 3.68
CA GLU A 117 -9.88 -13.68 4.25
C GLU A 117 -9.61 -12.79 5.47
N ILE A 118 -10.48 -11.81 5.77
CA ILE A 118 -10.48 -11.06 7.05
C ILE A 118 -11.14 -11.88 8.18
N ALA A 119 -11.76 -13.01 7.89
CA ALA A 119 -12.30 -13.92 8.91
C ALA A 119 -11.34 -14.26 10.07
N PRO A 120 -10.01 -14.30 9.90
CA PRO A 120 -9.06 -14.44 10.99
C PRO A 120 -9.10 -13.32 12.05
N PHE A 121 -9.76 -12.19 11.80
CA PHE A 121 -10.00 -11.11 12.77
C PHE A 121 -11.48 -11.05 13.20
N PRO A 122 -11.95 -11.98 14.05
CA PRO A 122 -13.32 -11.94 14.55
C PRO A 122 -13.64 -10.62 15.28
N GLU A 123 -12.65 -9.97 15.87
CA GLU A 123 -12.76 -8.71 16.61
C GLU A 123 -13.24 -7.56 15.72
N LEU A 124 -12.94 -7.58 14.42
CA LEU A 124 -13.43 -6.56 13.49
C LEU A 124 -14.95 -6.55 13.41
N ARG A 125 -15.62 -7.67 13.72
CA ARG A 125 -17.08 -7.77 13.78
C ARG A 125 -17.69 -7.17 15.04
N ASP A 126 -16.89 -6.78 16.03
CA ASP A 126 -17.37 -6.04 17.19
C ASP A 126 -17.47 -4.53 16.92
N PHE A 127 -17.00 -4.06 15.78
CA PHE A 127 -17.01 -2.65 15.37
C PHE A 127 -18.05 -2.41 14.26
N ASP A 128 -18.43 -1.14 14.10
CA ASP A 128 -18.90 -0.66 12.80
C ASP A 128 -17.70 -0.74 11.84
N PHE A 129 -17.63 -1.83 11.08
CA PHE A 129 -16.54 -2.10 10.14
C PHE A 129 -16.81 -1.37 8.83
N LEU A 130 -16.00 -0.36 8.54
CA LEU A 130 -16.05 0.49 7.36
C LEU A 130 -15.01 0.05 6.34
N ALA A 131 -15.44 0.02 5.08
CA ALA A 131 -14.60 -0.21 3.92
C ALA A 131 -14.98 0.81 2.84
N MET A 132 -14.09 1.76 2.56
CA MET A 132 -14.32 2.86 1.62
C MET A 132 -13.30 2.80 0.49
N ASP A 133 -13.78 2.75 -0.75
CA ASP A 133 -12.91 2.90 -1.91
C ASP A 133 -12.29 4.31 -1.89
N VAL A 134 -10.99 4.42 -2.12
CA VAL A 134 -10.32 5.72 -2.15
C VAL A 134 -10.80 6.53 -3.36
N ARG A 135 -10.76 7.86 -3.25
CA ARG A 135 -11.12 8.76 -4.35
C ARG A 135 -10.37 8.41 -5.64
N GLY A 136 -11.05 8.50 -6.78
CA GLY A 136 -10.46 8.11 -8.07
C GLY A 136 -10.50 6.61 -8.36
N SER A 137 -11.05 5.79 -7.46
CA SER A 137 -11.14 4.34 -7.63
C SER A 137 -12.58 3.80 -7.46
N TYR A 138 -12.88 2.69 -8.13
CA TYR A 138 -14.09 1.88 -7.98
C TYR A 138 -15.39 2.67 -7.76
N THR A 139 -15.99 2.60 -6.57
CA THR A 139 -17.27 3.25 -6.29
C THR A 139 -17.12 4.73 -5.92
N SER A 140 -15.89 5.23 -5.80
CA SER A 140 -15.53 6.59 -5.36
C SER A 140 -15.01 7.45 -6.50
N ASN A 141 -15.92 7.92 -7.37
CA ASN A 141 -15.58 8.76 -8.53
C ASN A 141 -14.38 8.22 -9.32
N PRO A 142 -14.48 7.00 -9.90
CA PRO A 142 -13.35 6.35 -10.54
C PRO A 142 -12.79 7.20 -11.68
N LEU A 143 -11.46 7.25 -11.79
CA LEU A 143 -10.81 7.86 -12.94
C LEU A 143 -11.13 7.05 -14.20
N ASN A 144 -11.43 7.76 -15.28
CA ASN A 144 -11.60 7.16 -16.59
C ASN A 144 -10.31 7.39 -17.37
N CYS A 145 -9.53 6.34 -17.56
CA CYS A 145 -8.23 6.38 -18.20
C CYS A 145 -8.13 5.27 -19.26
N THR A 146 -7.36 5.50 -20.31
CA THR A 146 -7.12 4.53 -21.39
C THR A 146 -5.71 3.97 -21.30
N LEU A 147 -5.58 2.71 -20.87
CA LEU A 147 -4.29 2.03 -20.76
C LEU A 147 -3.69 1.67 -22.14
N GLY A 148 -4.54 1.26 -23.09
CA GLY A 148 -4.10 0.71 -24.38
C GLY A 148 -3.36 -0.63 -24.22
N ASP A 149 -2.43 -0.89 -25.14
CA ASP A 149 -1.59 -2.10 -25.14
C ASP A 149 -0.26 -1.89 -24.37
N TRP A 150 -0.22 -0.91 -23.47
CA TRP A 150 0.98 -0.60 -22.71
C TRP A 150 1.35 -1.75 -21.78
N VAL A 151 2.62 -2.16 -21.85
CA VAL A 151 3.26 -3.10 -20.93
C VAL A 151 4.52 -2.43 -20.37
N ILE A 152 4.67 -2.44 -19.06
CA ILE A 152 5.87 -1.96 -18.36
C ILE A 152 7.04 -2.91 -18.71
N PRO A 153 8.11 -2.42 -19.35
CA PRO A 153 9.28 -3.24 -19.68
C PRO A 153 9.95 -3.83 -18.44
N SER A 154 10.50 -5.04 -18.57
CA SER A 154 11.36 -5.68 -17.56
C SER A 154 12.71 -4.98 -17.42
N ALA A 155 13.27 -4.49 -18.54
CA ALA A 155 14.54 -3.78 -18.58
C ALA A 155 14.35 -2.29 -18.21
N PHE A 156 15.31 -1.76 -17.45
CA PHE A 156 15.39 -0.33 -17.19
C PHE A 156 16.08 0.42 -18.34
N PRO A 157 15.69 1.68 -18.60
CA PRO A 157 16.35 2.52 -19.59
C PRO A 157 17.85 2.69 -19.34
N ALA A 158 18.65 2.66 -20.40
CA ALA A 158 20.10 2.81 -20.36
C ALA A 158 20.60 4.14 -20.96
N ASN A 159 19.71 4.96 -21.52
CA ASN A 159 20.01 6.28 -22.07
C ASN A 159 18.75 7.17 -22.10
N GLU A 160 18.92 8.44 -22.45
CA GLU A 160 17.85 9.43 -22.50
C GLU A 160 16.70 9.05 -23.44
N ALA A 161 17.00 8.45 -24.60
CA ALA A 161 15.98 8.10 -25.58
C ALA A 161 15.10 6.94 -25.10
N GLU A 162 15.70 5.93 -24.48
CA GLU A 162 14.96 4.83 -23.84
C GLU A 162 14.15 5.33 -22.64
N PHE A 163 14.68 6.29 -21.87
CA PHE A 163 13.98 6.83 -20.71
C PHE A 163 12.77 7.67 -21.11
N GLU A 164 12.89 8.47 -22.18
CA GLU A 164 11.75 9.15 -22.79
C GLU A 164 10.69 8.14 -23.28
N ALA A 165 11.11 7.04 -23.91
CA ALA A 165 10.20 5.98 -24.33
C ALA A 165 9.54 5.24 -23.15
N TYR A 166 10.21 5.20 -21.99
CA TYR A 166 9.69 4.60 -20.75
C TYR A 166 8.59 5.45 -20.11
N GLN A 167 8.73 6.78 -20.14
CA GLN A 167 7.75 7.71 -19.58
C GLN A 167 6.60 8.07 -20.54
N ALA A 168 6.81 8.01 -21.85
CA ALA A 168 5.80 8.41 -22.83
C ALA A 168 4.44 7.68 -22.67
N PRO A 169 4.38 6.37 -22.38
CA PRO A 169 3.11 5.69 -22.10
C PRO A 169 2.40 6.24 -20.86
N VAL A 170 3.15 6.59 -19.80
CA VAL A 170 2.58 7.19 -18.57
C VAL A 170 2.00 8.56 -18.86
N ARG A 171 2.69 9.40 -19.65
CA ARG A 171 2.17 10.70 -20.09
C ARG A 171 0.86 10.54 -20.87
N ALA A 172 0.81 9.58 -21.80
CA ALA A 172 -0.41 9.30 -22.56
C ALA A 172 -1.54 8.80 -21.65
N TYR A 173 -1.24 7.91 -20.71
CA TYR A 173 -2.18 7.41 -19.72
C TYR A 173 -2.72 8.55 -18.83
N ALA A 174 -1.85 9.39 -18.26
CA ALA A 174 -2.22 10.54 -17.45
C ALA A 174 -3.09 11.55 -18.23
N GLN A 175 -2.71 11.85 -19.47
CA GLN A 175 -3.49 12.73 -20.33
C GLN A 175 -4.89 12.17 -20.60
N SER A 176 -4.99 10.86 -20.84
CA SER A 176 -6.30 10.20 -20.98
C SER A 176 -7.15 10.35 -19.72
N CYS A 177 -6.56 10.21 -18.52
CA CYS A 177 -7.24 10.43 -17.26
C CYS A 177 -7.78 11.86 -17.16
N ILE A 178 -6.96 12.87 -17.48
CA ILE A 178 -7.33 14.29 -17.44
C ILE A 178 -8.48 14.58 -18.39
N ASP A 179 -8.42 14.02 -19.60
CA ASP A 179 -9.38 14.28 -20.67
C ASP A 179 -10.70 13.55 -20.48
N GLN A 180 -10.70 12.39 -19.83
CA GLN A 180 -11.88 11.52 -19.77
C GLN A 180 -12.54 11.47 -18.37
N SER A 181 -11.80 11.78 -17.30
CA SER A 181 -12.34 11.75 -15.93
C SER A 181 -13.30 12.92 -15.65
N THR A 182 -14.24 12.66 -14.74
CA THR A 182 -15.25 13.62 -14.27
C THR A 182 -15.43 13.50 -12.75
N PRO A 183 -15.49 14.61 -11.99
CA PRO A 183 -15.39 16.01 -12.41
C PRO A 183 -14.01 16.38 -12.96
N LYS A 184 -13.95 17.45 -13.76
CA LYS A 184 -12.68 17.95 -14.29
C LYS A 184 -11.78 18.45 -13.16
N GLY A 185 -10.51 18.07 -13.21
CA GLY A 185 -9.50 18.38 -12.19
C GLY A 185 -9.28 17.28 -11.16
N ILE A 186 -10.13 16.25 -11.08
CA ILE A 186 -10.01 15.19 -10.06
C ILE A 186 -8.65 14.50 -10.04
N VAL A 187 -7.99 14.35 -11.20
CA VAL A 187 -6.69 13.67 -11.34
C VAL A 187 -5.59 14.32 -10.49
N ALA A 188 -5.70 15.61 -10.17
CA ALA A 188 -4.76 16.32 -9.31
C ALA A 188 -5.06 16.18 -7.81
N HIS A 189 -6.18 15.56 -7.46
CA HIS A 189 -6.73 15.52 -6.10
C HIS A 189 -7.04 14.08 -5.68
N VAL A 190 -6.16 13.13 -6.01
CA VAL A 190 -6.27 11.72 -5.60
C VAL A 190 -5.19 11.32 -4.59
N SER A 191 -4.58 12.29 -3.90
CA SER A 191 -3.50 12.03 -2.95
C SER A 191 -3.99 11.28 -1.70
N THR A 192 -3.05 10.68 -0.97
CA THR A 192 -3.31 10.08 0.33
C THR A 192 -3.81 11.10 1.36
N VAL A 193 -3.25 12.31 1.36
CA VAL A 193 -3.67 13.40 2.26
C VAL A 193 -5.15 13.73 2.09
N GLU A 194 -5.62 13.75 0.84
CA GLU A 194 -7.02 14.08 0.55
C GLU A 194 -7.94 12.89 0.80
N THR A 195 -7.48 11.66 0.58
CA THR A 195 -8.16 10.43 1.01
C THR A 195 -8.36 10.40 2.53
N VAL A 196 -7.36 10.82 3.30
CA VAL A 196 -7.41 10.89 4.78
C VAL A 196 -8.43 11.92 5.27
N GLN A 197 -8.55 13.05 4.58
CA GLN A 197 -9.63 14.03 4.82
C GLN A 197 -11.02 13.43 4.58
N ASP A 198 -11.15 12.55 3.58
CA ASP A 198 -12.41 11.85 3.29
C ASP A 198 -12.81 10.90 4.42
N TRP A 199 -11.86 10.12 4.94
CA TRP A 199 -12.08 9.26 6.09
C TRP A 199 -12.50 10.06 7.33
N ASN A 200 -11.85 11.20 7.59
CA ASN A 200 -12.27 12.06 8.71
C ASN A 200 -13.67 12.64 8.50
N SER A 201 -13.98 13.10 7.28
CA SER A 201 -15.33 13.59 6.94
C SER A 201 -16.40 12.52 7.13
N LEU A 202 -16.09 11.26 6.78
CA LEU A 202 -17.00 10.13 6.99
C LEU A 202 -17.19 9.81 8.47
N ARG A 203 -16.10 9.78 9.26
CA ARG A 203 -16.15 9.60 10.72
C ARG A 203 -17.08 10.63 11.37
N GLU A 204 -16.89 11.90 11.05
CA GLU A 204 -17.72 13.00 11.59
C GLU A 204 -19.18 12.86 11.18
N ALA A 205 -19.45 12.52 9.91
CA ALA A 205 -20.80 12.35 9.40
C ALA A 205 -21.53 11.13 10.00
N LEU A 206 -20.77 10.09 10.39
CA LEU A 206 -21.28 8.93 11.13
C LEU A 206 -21.46 9.22 12.63
N GLY A 207 -20.94 10.34 13.14
CA GLY A 207 -21.09 10.78 14.53
C GLY A 207 -20.14 10.10 15.51
N TYR A 208 -19.00 9.58 15.05
CA TYR A 208 -17.98 9.00 15.92
C TYR A 208 -16.92 10.02 16.30
N ASP A 209 -16.51 10.06 17.57
CA ASP A 209 -15.44 10.95 18.02
C ASP A 209 -14.05 10.47 17.58
N ASN A 210 -13.84 9.15 17.56
CA ASN A 210 -12.58 8.53 17.14
C ASN A 210 -12.85 7.48 16.06
N MET A 211 -11.84 7.22 15.24
CA MET A 211 -11.80 6.10 14.31
C MET A 211 -10.75 5.10 14.80
N HIS A 212 -11.02 3.80 14.72
CA HIS A 212 -10.02 2.73 14.75
C HIS A 212 -9.59 2.44 13.31
N PHE A 213 -8.40 1.89 13.10
CA PHE A 213 -7.90 1.67 11.74
C PHE A 213 -7.13 0.35 11.66
N PHE A 214 -7.32 -0.34 10.55
CA PHE A 214 -6.46 -1.45 10.17
C PHE A 214 -6.01 -1.25 8.72
N GLY A 215 -4.75 -0.87 8.57
CA GLY A 215 -4.10 -0.68 7.28
C GLY A 215 -3.11 -1.80 7.00
N VAL A 216 -3.10 -2.27 5.75
CA VAL A 216 -2.06 -3.16 5.24
C VAL A 216 -1.35 -2.47 4.08
N SER A 217 -0.04 -2.69 3.91
CA SER A 217 0.71 -2.21 2.76
C SER A 217 0.60 -0.68 2.61
N TYR A 218 0.33 -0.15 1.42
CA TYR A 218 0.06 1.27 1.22
C TYR A 218 -1.07 1.85 2.09
N GLY A 219 -2.01 1.02 2.57
CA GLY A 219 -3.03 1.44 3.53
C GLY A 219 -2.43 1.96 4.84
N THR A 220 -1.22 1.51 5.19
CA THR A 220 -0.45 2.04 6.32
C THR A 220 0.01 3.47 6.12
N ALA A 221 0.34 3.88 4.89
CA ALA A 221 0.66 5.27 4.57
C ALA A 221 -0.55 6.19 4.87
N GLY A 222 -1.76 5.73 4.52
CA GLY A 222 -3.00 6.41 4.88
C GLY A 222 -3.24 6.44 6.39
N GLY A 223 -3.03 5.32 7.09
CA GLY A 223 -3.18 5.24 8.55
C GLY A 223 -2.23 6.19 9.30
N ALA A 224 -0.94 6.18 8.94
CA ALA A 224 0.07 7.09 9.50
C ALA A 224 -0.25 8.55 9.19
N THR A 225 -0.65 8.86 7.95
CA THR A 225 -1.08 10.21 7.54
C THR A 225 -2.29 10.68 8.35
N TYR A 226 -3.29 9.82 8.59
CA TYR A 226 -4.43 10.14 9.45
C TYR A 226 -4.01 10.43 10.88
N ALA A 227 -3.13 9.60 11.45
CA ALA A 227 -2.65 9.77 12.82
C ALA A 227 -1.80 11.04 13.00
N HIS A 228 -1.14 11.51 11.94
CA HIS A 228 -0.45 12.79 11.92
C HIS A 228 -1.42 13.98 11.82
N MET A 229 -2.41 13.90 10.91
CA MET A 229 -3.31 15.02 10.61
C MET A 229 -4.42 15.22 11.65
N PHE A 230 -4.89 14.13 12.28
CA PHE A 230 -6.01 14.13 13.23
C PHE A 230 -5.68 13.35 14.50
N PRO A 231 -4.59 13.71 15.22
CA PRO A 231 -4.09 12.93 16.36
C PRO A 231 -5.12 12.78 17.50
N GLU A 232 -6.03 13.74 17.66
CA GLU A 232 -7.12 13.72 18.64
C GLU A 232 -8.27 12.74 18.30
N HIS A 233 -8.28 12.21 17.07
CA HIS A 233 -9.33 11.33 16.54
C HIS A 233 -8.83 9.89 16.31
N VAL A 234 -7.63 9.56 16.81
CA VAL A 234 -7.02 8.24 16.69
C VAL A 234 -7.51 7.30 17.81
N GLY A 235 -8.06 6.16 17.39
CA GLY A 235 -8.43 5.04 18.26
C GLY A 235 -7.34 3.97 18.33
N ARG A 236 -7.66 2.76 17.85
CA ARG A 236 -6.75 1.60 17.83
C ARG A 236 -6.31 1.41 16.40
N PHE A 237 -5.05 1.75 16.11
CA PHE A 237 -4.48 1.67 14.76
C PHE A 237 -3.51 0.49 14.70
N VAL A 238 -3.80 -0.47 13.83
CA VAL A 238 -2.87 -1.53 13.41
C VAL A 238 -2.40 -1.20 12.00
N LEU A 239 -1.10 -1.07 11.81
CA LEU A 239 -0.47 -0.81 10.53
C LEU A 239 0.50 -1.97 10.23
N ASP A 240 0.10 -2.87 9.34
CA ASP A 240 0.83 -4.07 8.97
C ASP A 240 1.48 -3.91 7.59
N ALA A 241 2.75 -4.30 7.45
CA ALA A 241 3.53 -4.11 6.22
C ALA A 241 3.68 -2.61 5.88
N ASN A 242 4.44 -1.87 6.71
CA ASN A 242 4.38 -0.40 6.68
C ASN A 242 5.10 0.22 5.48
N PHE A 243 4.38 1.08 4.77
CA PHE A 243 4.88 2.02 3.77
C PHE A 243 4.85 3.45 4.36
N PRO A 244 6.01 4.04 4.72
CA PRO A 244 6.06 5.38 5.27
C PRO A 244 5.47 6.41 4.30
N PRO A 245 4.52 7.26 4.72
CA PRO A 245 3.92 8.27 3.84
C PRO A 245 4.87 9.43 3.53
N GLY A 246 5.98 9.53 4.26
CA GLY A 246 6.85 10.69 4.25
C GLY A 246 8.23 10.43 4.86
N GLY A 247 9.25 11.19 4.45
CA GLY A 247 10.54 11.23 5.14
C GLY A 247 11.58 10.20 4.71
N VAL A 248 11.29 9.38 3.70
CA VAL A 248 12.23 8.41 3.12
C VAL A 248 12.63 8.88 1.73
N SER A 249 13.94 8.90 1.45
CA SER A 249 14.44 9.30 0.13
C SER A 249 14.13 8.24 -0.93
N ASN A 250 14.04 8.66 -2.21
CA ASN A 250 13.89 7.75 -3.34
C ASN A 250 15.01 6.69 -3.37
N LEU A 251 16.25 7.09 -3.07
CA LEU A 251 17.37 6.16 -2.98
C LEU A 251 17.17 5.12 -1.86
N ASP A 252 16.70 5.53 -0.70
CA ASP A 252 16.50 4.62 0.43
C ASP A 252 15.34 3.65 0.16
N LEU A 253 14.23 4.09 -0.44
CA LEU A 253 13.12 3.23 -0.86
C LEU A 253 13.58 2.13 -1.83
N VAL A 254 14.42 2.49 -2.80
CA VAL A 254 14.98 1.53 -3.77
C VAL A 254 16.00 0.62 -3.08
N ALA A 255 16.85 1.19 -2.21
CA ALA A 255 17.91 0.45 -1.52
C ALA A 255 17.38 -0.55 -0.48
N THR A 256 16.28 -0.28 0.20
CA THR A 256 15.67 -1.24 1.13
C THR A 256 15.02 -2.40 0.38
N GLN A 257 14.32 -2.14 -0.73
CA GLN A 257 13.70 -3.19 -1.52
C GLN A 257 14.74 -4.12 -2.18
N ILE A 258 15.87 -3.60 -2.68
CA ILE A 258 16.91 -4.49 -3.23
C ILE A 258 17.58 -5.34 -2.13
N LYS A 259 17.74 -4.81 -0.91
CA LYS A 259 18.23 -5.60 0.24
C LYS A 259 17.24 -6.69 0.65
N ALA A 260 15.94 -6.43 0.61
CA ALA A 260 14.92 -7.44 0.85
C ALA A 260 14.96 -8.54 -0.20
N ALA A 261 15.06 -8.19 -1.49
CA ALA A 261 15.20 -9.16 -2.58
C ALA A 261 16.44 -10.06 -2.40
N ASN A 262 17.59 -9.48 -2.01
CA ASN A 262 18.79 -10.26 -1.70
C ASN A 262 18.55 -11.25 -0.56
N ARG A 263 17.86 -10.81 0.50
CA ARG A 263 17.53 -11.67 1.64
C ARG A 263 16.59 -12.80 1.23
N LEU A 264 15.58 -12.53 0.41
CA LEU A 264 14.64 -13.55 -0.07
C LEU A 264 15.31 -14.60 -0.98
N LEU A 265 16.32 -14.24 -1.76
CA LEU A 265 17.09 -15.24 -2.50
C LEU A 265 17.87 -16.17 -1.55
N LEU A 266 18.40 -15.62 -0.44
CA LEU A 266 19.01 -16.43 0.62
C LEU A 266 17.96 -17.28 1.37
N ARG A 267 16.71 -16.81 1.49
CA ARG A 267 15.59 -17.58 2.05
C ARG A 267 15.21 -18.75 1.15
N ALA A 268 15.14 -18.57 -0.17
CA ALA A 268 14.93 -19.66 -1.11
C ALA A 268 16.00 -20.75 -1.00
N ASP A 269 17.27 -20.36 -0.80
CA ASP A 269 18.38 -21.28 -0.55
C ASP A 269 18.25 -21.97 0.83
N ALA A 270 17.90 -21.22 1.87
CA ALA A 270 17.65 -21.75 3.21
C ALA A 270 16.53 -22.79 3.23
N TYR A 271 15.41 -22.49 2.56
CA TYR A 271 14.29 -23.40 2.40
C TYR A 271 14.72 -24.70 1.68
N CYS A 272 15.45 -24.58 0.57
CA CYS A 272 15.94 -25.72 -0.21
C CYS A 272 16.85 -26.68 0.58
N ILE A 273 17.60 -26.19 1.58
CA ILE A 273 18.42 -27.05 2.45
C ILE A 273 17.55 -28.03 3.25
N TYR A 274 16.33 -27.66 3.62
CA TYR A 274 15.44 -28.49 4.43
C TYR A 274 14.42 -29.26 3.59
N ASP A 275 14.09 -28.77 2.39
CA ASP A 275 13.21 -29.45 1.45
C ASP A 275 13.96 -30.51 0.63
N VAL A 276 13.63 -31.78 0.87
CA VAL A 276 14.22 -32.93 0.16
C VAL A 276 13.79 -33.03 -1.30
N GLU A 277 12.70 -32.38 -1.69
CA GLU A 277 12.22 -32.32 -3.08
C GLU A 277 12.90 -31.20 -3.89
N CYS A 278 13.56 -30.26 -3.21
CA CYS A 278 14.26 -29.18 -3.88
C CYS A 278 15.37 -29.73 -4.82
N PRO A 279 15.42 -29.32 -6.10
CA PRO A 279 16.44 -29.80 -7.05
C PRO A 279 17.89 -29.51 -6.64
N PHE A 280 18.10 -28.53 -5.76
CA PHE A 280 19.41 -28.12 -5.27
C PHE A 280 19.72 -28.61 -3.85
N HIS A 281 18.85 -29.42 -3.24
CA HIS A 281 19.00 -29.91 -1.86
C HIS A 281 20.39 -30.54 -1.62
N SER A 282 20.84 -31.40 -2.53
CA SER A 282 22.14 -32.08 -2.45
C SER A 282 23.36 -31.15 -2.54
N LYS A 283 23.19 -29.91 -3.02
CA LYS A 283 24.26 -28.90 -3.08
C LYS A 283 24.46 -28.20 -1.73
N GLY A 284 23.47 -28.25 -0.84
CA GLY A 284 23.49 -27.57 0.44
C GLY A 284 23.50 -26.04 0.29
N LYS A 285 24.00 -25.36 1.32
CA LYS A 285 24.06 -23.89 1.39
C LYS A 285 24.79 -23.28 0.18
N GLY A 286 24.12 -22.39 -0.52
CA GLY A 286 24.59 -21.68 -1.71
C GLY A 286 24.18 -22.34 -3.03
N GLY A 287 23.50 -23.50 -3.01
CA GLY A 287 23.06 -24.21 -4.21
C GLY A 287 22.11 -23.40 -5.08
N VAL A 288 21.09 -22.76 -4.47
CA VAL A 288 20.11 -21.93 -5.18
C VAL A 288 20.77 -20.64 -5.66
N ILE A 289 21.66 -20.05 -4.85
CA ILE A 289 22.39 -18.83 -5.21
C ILE A 289 23.27 -19.06 -6.44
N GLN A 290 23.99 -20.19 -6.49
CA GLN A 290 24.77 -20.55 -7.65
C GLN A 290 23.89 -20.78 -8.87
N ALA A 291 22.75 -21.48 -8.71
CA ALA A 291 21.82 -21.72 -9.80
C ALA A 291 21.26 -20.41 -10.39
N PHE A 292 20.85 -19.46 -9.54
CA PHE A 292 20.42 -18.12 -9.96
C PHE A 292 21.51 -17.42 -10.77
N ASN A 293 22.74 -17.39 -10.25
CA ASN A 293 23.86 -16.76 -10.96
C ASN A 293 24.14 -17.41 -12.31
N ASP A 294 24.13 -18.75 -12.38
CA ASP A 294 24.37 -19.49 -13.62
C ASP A 294 23.28 -19.20 -14.66
N VAL A 295 22.00 -19.16 -14.25
CA VAL A 295 20.87 -18.78 -15.11
C VAL A 295 21.04 -17.35 -15.64
N ILE A 296 21.41 -16.38 -14.79
CA ILE A 296 21.68 -15.01 -15.23
C ILE A 296 22.83 -14.97 -16.23
N GLN A 297 23.93 -15.68 -15.99
CA GLN A 297 25.07 -15.71 -16.93
C GLN A 297 24.69 -16.36 -18.27
N LEU A 298 23.89 -17.43 -18.27
CA LEU A 298 23.36 -18.03 -19.48
C LEU A 298 22.47 -17.06 -20.26
N ALA A 299 21.60 -16.32 -19.58
CA ALA A 299 20.74 -15.31 -20.20
C ALA A 299 21.56 -14.15 -20.80
N LEU A 300 22.58 -13.66 -20.07
CA LEU A 300 23.50 -12.61 -20.56
C LEU A 300 24.33 -13.08 -21.76
N ALA A 301 24.67 -14.37 -21.84
CA ALA A 301 25.36 -14.96 -22.98
C ALA A 301 24.46 -15.19 -24.20
N GLY A 302 23.16 -14.93 -24.10
CA GLY A 302 22.18 -15.19 -25.16
C GLY A 302 21.83 -16.67 -25.32
N ASN A 303 22.08 -17.50 -24.31
CA ASN A 303 21.79 -18.94 -24.31
C ASN A 303 20.38 -19.27 -23.78
N SER A 304 19.50 -18.28 -23.69
CA SER A 304 18.08 -18.44 -23.32
C SER A 304 17.20 -18.43 -24.57
N SER A 305 16.19 -19.30 -24.58
CA SER A 305 15.24 -19.41 -25.70
C SER A 305 14.08 -18.42 -25.64
N SER A 306 13.79 -17.85 -24.46
CA SER A 306 12.55 -17.06 -24.25
C SER A 306 12.63 -15.96 -23.17
N ALA A 307 13.81 -15.68 -22.61
CA ALA A 307 13.98 -14.70 -21.53
C ALA A 307 15.37 -14.04 -21.54
N THR A 308 15.41 -12.71 -21.51
CA THR A 308 16.64 -11.94 -21.23
C THR A 308 17.01 -12.01 -19.74
N ALA A 309 18.20 -11.53 -19.37
CA ALA A 309 18.58 -11.46 -17.95
C ALA A 309 17.63 -10.55 -17.14
N ASP A 310 17.14 -9.46 -17.74
CA ASP A 310 16.18 -8.56 -17.09
C ASP A 310 14.79 -9.19 -16.99
N ASP A 311 14.37 -10.00 -17.97
CA ASP A 311 13.14 -10.79 -17.88
C ASP A 311 13.20 -11.78 -16.72
N VAL A 312 14.32 -12.49 -16.56
CA VAL A 312 14.53 -13.43 -15.44
C VAL A 312 14.43 -12.70 -14.11
N ARG A 313 15.11 -11.56 -13.96
CA ARG A 313 15.12 -10.76 -12.72
C ARG A 313 13.75 -10.21 -12.37
N ALA A 314 13.06 -9.60 -13.35
CA ALA A 314 11.73 -9.05 -13.17
C ALA A 314 10.72 -10.16 -12.83
N THR A 315 10.78 -11.29 -13.52
CA THR A 315 9.91 -12.45 -13.26
C THR A 315 10.14 -13.01 -11.87
N ILE A 316 11.40 -13.18 -11.44
CA ILE A 316 11.73 -13.62 -10.08
C ILE A 316 11.19 -12.66 -9.03
N ASN A 317 11.45 -11.36 -9.20
CA ASN A 317 10.98 -10.36 -8.24
C ASN A 317 9.44 -10.32 -8.13
N ILE A 318 8.72 -10.28 -9.25
CA ILE A 318 7.27 -10.06 -9.28
C ILE A 318 6.50 -11.35 -9.00
N ASN A 319 6.89 -12.48 -9.62
CA ASN A 319 6.07 -13.69 -9.63
C ASN A 319 6.44 -14.69 -8.53
N TYR A 320 7.66 -14.62 -7.99
CA TYR A 320 8.16 -15.61 -7.04
C TYR A 320 8.51 -15.05 -5.67
N LEU A 321 8.81 -13.75 -5.55
CA LEU A 321 9.29 -13.15 -4.30
C LEU A 321 8.33 -12.09 -3.70
N SER A 322 7.49 -11.47 -4.51
CA SER A 322 6.56 -10.41 -4.09
C SER A 322 5.25 -11.01 -3.54
N ILE A 323 4.67 -10.34 -2.55
CA ILE A 323 3.43 -10.68 -1.84
C ILE A 323 3.50 -12.00 -1.06
N HIS A 324 3.60 -13.13 -1.76
CA HIS A 324 3.66 -14.49 -1.20
C HIS A 324 4.81 -15.26 -1.83
N PRO A 325 6.02 -15.26 -1.22
CA PRO A 325 7.16 -15.97 -1.77
C PRO A 325 6.88 -17.46 -2.01
N ASP A 326 7.16 -17.92 -3.24
CA ASP A 326 7.02 -19.33 -3.64
C ASP A 326 8.40 -19.92 -3.95
N PHE A 327 9.11 -20.29 -2.87
CA PHE A 327 10.45 -20.85 -2.97
C PHE A 327 10.51 -22.20 -3.73
N PRO A 328 9.57 -23.14 -3.54
CA PRO A 328 9.53 -24.36 -4.35
C PRO A 328 9.44 -24.07 -5.86
N ALA A 329 8.53 -23.18 -6.28
CA ALA A 329 8.36 -22.87 -7.69
C ALA A 329 9.55 -22.10 -8.26
N LEU A 330 10.16 -21.18 -7.49
CA LEU A 330 11.39 -20.50 -7.88
C LEU A 330 12.53 -21.49 -8.12
N ASN A 331 12.76 -22.40 -7.16
CA ASN A 331 13.83 -23.38 -7.23
C ASN A 331 13.63 -24.34 -8.43
N LEU A 332 12.38 -24.73 -8.70
CA LEU A 332 12.04 -25.51 -9.89
C LEU A 332 12.31 -24.71 -11.19
N ALA A 333 11.88 -23.46 -11.27
CA ALA A 333 12.09 -22.61 -12.45
C ALA A 333 13.58 -22.42 -12.77
N LEU A 334 14.43 -22.21 -11.75
CA LEU A 334 15.88 -22.15 -11.92
C LEU A 334 16.46 -23.48 -12.42
N HIS A 335 15.99 -24.60 -11.87
CA HIS A 335 16.44 -25.92 -12.29
C HIS A 335 16.08 -26.20 -13.75
N GLU A 336 14.84 -25.91 -14.15
CA GLU A 336 14.37 -26.10 -15.52
C GLU A 336 15.14 -25.24 -16.52
N ALA A 337 15.44 -23.98 -16.18
CA ALA A 337 16.21 -23.08 -17.02
C ALA A 337 17.63 -23.59 -17.27
N LEU A 338 18.30 -24.13 -16.25
CA LEU A 338 19.61 -24.78 -16.37
C LEU A 338 19.58 -26.02 -17.28
N HIS A 339 18.40 -26.62 -17.50
CA HIS A 339 18.18 -27.74 -18.41
C HIS A 339 17.52 -27.32 -19.74
N GLY A 340 17.49 -26.02 -20.03
CA GLY A 340 17.06 -25.46 -21.31
C GLY A 340 15.58 -25.09 -21.41
N ASN A 341 14.78 -25.27 -20.35
CA ASN A 341 13.39 -24.82 -20.31
C ASN A 341 13.25 -23.49 -19.55
N TRP A 342 13.02 -22.41 -20.28
CA TRP A 342 12.99 -21.03 -19.75
C TRP A 342 11.59 -20.47 -19.56
N SER A 343 10.54 -21.27 -19.80
CA SER A 343 9.16 -20.77 -19.84
C SER A 343 8.71 -20.12 -18.54
N ALA A 344 9.09 -20.71 -17.40
CA ALA A 344 8.76 -20.21 -16.06
C ALA A 344 9.48 -18.88 -15.70
N LEU A 345 10.55 -18.52 -16.43
CA LEU A 345 11.30 -17.28 -16.22
C LEU A 345 11.05 -16.24 -17.34
N SER A 346 10.07 -16.48 -18.21
CA SER A 346 9.71 -15.54 -19.26
C SER A 346 8.81 -14.43 -18.73
N TYR A 347 9.16 -13.19 -19.05
CA TYR A 347 8.38 -12.03 -18.64
C TYR A 347 7.08 -11.84 -19.43
N VAL A 348 6.90 -12.55 -20.55
CA VAL A 348 5.74 -12.39 -21.45
C VAL A 348 4.40 -12.62 -20.72
N SER A 349 4.32 -13.62 -19.85
CA SER A 349 3.12 -13.91 -19.06
C SER A 349 2.98 -13.04 -17.82
N VAL A 350 4.01 -12.29 -17.44
CA VAL A 350 4.06 -11.50 -16.20
C VAL A 350 3.80 -10.02 -16.48
N GLY A 351 4.39 -9.47 -17.54
CA GLY A 351 4.42 -8.03 -17.79
C GLY A 351 3.04 -7.40 -17.98
N LEU A 352 2.14 -8.03 -18.76
CA LEU A 352 0.80 -7.47 -18.97
C LEU A 352 -0.06 -7.53 -17.70
N PRO A 353 -0.21 -8.66 -16.99
CA PRO A 353 -0.90 -8.69 -15.71
C PRO A 353 -0.33 -7.70 -14.69
N PHE A 354 1.00 -7.61 -14.58
CA PHE A 354 1.66 -6.64 -13.71
C PHE A 354 1.28 -5.21 -14.06
N THR A 355 1.32 -4.85 -15.35
CA THR A 355 0.96 -3.49 -15.80
C THR A 355 -0.50 -3.17 -15.55
N GLN A 356 -1.41 -4.12 -15.79
CA GLN A 356 -2.84 -3.95 -15.53
C GLN A 356 -3.15 -3.81 -14.04
N GLY A 357 -2.39 -4.49 -13.17
CA GLY A 357 -2.49 -4.36 -11.72
C GLY A 357 -1.89 -3.07 -11.19
N PHE A 358 -0.77 -2.61 -11.74
CA PHE A 358 -0.04 -1.44 -11.24
C PHE A 358 -0.56 -0.10 -11.79
N ALA A 359 -1.02 -0.05 -13.04
CA ALA A 359 -1.43 1.21 -13.67
C ALA A 359 -2.55 1.96 -12.91
N PRO A 360 -3.58 1.30 -12.33
CA PRO A 360 -4.57 1.98 -11.50
C PRO A 360 -4.00 2.63 -10.23
N SER A 361 -2.81 2.21 -9.77
CA SER A 361 -2.13 2.74 -8.59
C SER A 361 -1.27 3.98 -8.89
N LEU A 362 -0.86 4.17 -10.15
CA LEU A 362 -0.03 5.29 -10.58
C LEU A 362 -0.59 6.67 -10.21
N PRO A 363 -1.91 6.96 -10.36
CA PRO A 363 -2.44 8.29 -10.06
C PRO A 363 -2.18 8.71 -8.61
N THR A 364 -2.47 7.86 -7.64
CA THR A 364 -2.23 8.17 -6.22
C THR A 364 -0.75 8.12 -5.91
N PHE A 365 -0.06 7.04 -6.31
CA PHE A 365 1.35 6.86 -6.01
C PHE A 365 2.19 8.04 -6.51
N CYS A 366 2.00 8.47 -7.76
CA CYS A 366 2.78 9.58 -8.33
C CYS A 366 2.38 10.96 -7.78
N VAL A 367 1.10 11.16 -7.42
CA VAL A 367 0.63 12.39 -6.75
C VAL A 367 1.20 12.52 -5.34
N ASP A 368 1.44 11.40 -4.64
CA ASP A 368 2.10 11.43 -3.32
C ASP A 368 3.63 11.49 -3.44
N GLN A 369 4.21 10.88 -4.47
CA GLN A 369 5.64 10.75 -4.64
C GLN A 369 6.34 12.09 -4.89
N HIS A 370 7.49 12.28 -4.25
CA HIS A 370 8.43 13.33 -4.59
C HIS A 370 9.36 12.92 -5.75
N ILE A 371 9.41 13.75 -6.80
CA ILE A 371 10.32 13.60 -7.94
C ILE A 371 11.18 14.86 -8.04
N ASP A 372 12.43 14.77 -7.55
CA ASP A 372 13.43 15.86 -7.57
C ASP A 372 13.96 16.14 -8.98
N ASP A 373 14.31 15.07 -9.70
CA ASP A 373 14.94 15.08 -11.02
C ASP A 373 14.26 13.99 -11.86
N ASP A 374 13.38 14.42 -12.76
CA ASP A 374 12.63 13.57 -13.68
C ASP A 374 13.40 13.25 -14.96
N THR A 375 14.70 13.54 -15.03
CA THR A 375 15.56 13.23 -16.17
C THR A 375 16.20 11.85 -16.04
N PHE A 376 16.74 11.35 -17.16
CA PHE A 376 17.53 10.11 -17.16
C PHE A 376 18.72 10.18 -16.17
N SER A 377 19.35 11.34 -16.00
CA SER A 377 20.48 11.49 -15.07
C SER A 377 20.07 11.25 -13.62
N GLY A 378 18.91 11.76 -13.20
CA GLY A 378 18.37 11.55 -11.85
C GLY A 378 18.01 10.08 -11.61
N PHE A 379 17.30 9.47 -12.55
CA PHE A 379 16.97 8.05 -12.54
C PHE A 379 18.24 7.17 -12.49
N ASP A 380 19.20 7.45 -13.35
CA ASP A 380 20.44 6.69 -13.46
C ASP A 380 21.32 6.84 -12.21
N ALA A 381 21.32 8.01 -11.58
CA ALA A 381 22.03 8.22 -10.33
C ALA A 381 21.52 7.30 -9.21
N ILE A 382 20.19 7.12 -9.08
CA ILE A 382 19.61 6.16 -8.13
C ILE A 382 20.03 4.74 -8.51
N ARG A 383 19.84 4.38 -9.79
CA ARG A 383 20.17 3.05 -10.33
C ARG A 383 21.64 2.67 -10.10
N GLN A 384 22.59 3.57 -10.31
CA GLN A 384 24.01 3.32 -10.06
C GLN A 384 24.33 3.21 -8.56
N ASN A 385 23.68 4.02 -7.72
CA ASN A 385 23.94 4.00 -6.28
C ASN A 385 23.44 2.73 -5.58
N ILE A 386 22.43 2.06 -6.14
CA ILE A 386 21.86 0.85 -5.53
C ILE A 386 22.71 -0.40 -5.77
N VAL A 387 23.61 -0.39 -6.77
CA VAL A 387 24.45 -1.54 -7.13
C VAL A 387 25.29 -2.03 -5.94
N LYS A 388 25.75 -1.11 -5.08
CA LYS A 388 26.52 -1.47 -3.87
C LYS A 388 25.71 -2.26 -2.84
N PHE A 389 24.38 -2.21 -2.91
CA PHE A 389 23.47 -2.96 -2.06
C PHE A 389 22.97 -4.24 -2.71
N ASP A 390 23.09 -4.38 -4.05
CA ASP A 390 22.62 -5.53 -4.83
C ASP A 390 23.64 -6.67 -4.82
N THR A 391 23.72 -7.40 -3.70
CA THR A 391 24.71 -8.49 -3.54
C THR A 391 24.39 -9.73 -4.38
N ALA A 392 23.13 -9.93 -4.76
CA ALA A 392 22.70 -11.07 -5.57
C ALA A 392 22.67 -10.77 -7.08
N GLN A 393 22.89 -9.53 -7.51
CA GLN A 393 22.68 -9.09 -8.90
C GLN A 393 21.22 -9.23 -9.35
N MET A 394 20.28 -8.98 -8.44
CA MET A 394 18.84 -8.95 -8.74
C MET A 394 18.52 -7.81 -9.71
N SER A 395 19.12 -6.63 -9.54
CA SER A 395 19.07 -5.42 -10.37
C SER A 395 17.68 -4.82 -10.68
N TYR A 396 16.63 -5.63 -10.77
CA TYR A 396 15.25 -5.22 -10.88
C TYR A 396 14.70 -4.71 -9.54
N ASN A 397 13.89 -3.66 -9.59
CA ASN A 397 13.34 -3.01 -8.41
C ASN A 397 12.04 -2.26 -8.75
N GLN A 398 10.94 -2.62 -8.10
CA GLN A 398 9.62 -2.04 -8.38
C GLN A 398 9.55 -0.56 -7.97
N ASN A 399 10.21 -0.14 -6.87
CA ASN A 399 10.26 1.27 -6.48
C ASN A 399 11.00 2.12 -7.54
N LEU A 400 12.09 1.60 -8.10
CA LEU A 400 12.82 2.29 -9.18
C LEU A 400 11.97 2.39 -10.45
N ALA A 401 11.24 1.32 -10.80
CA ALA A 401 10.27 1.34 -11.89
C ALA A 401 9.21 2.43 -11.66
N ALA A 402 8.58 2.43 -10.48
CA ALA A 402 7.56 3.39 -10.11
C ALA A 402 8.07 4.84 -10.16
N ILE A 403 9.24 5.13 -9.59
CA ILE A 403 9.86 6.47 -9.62
C ILE A 403 10.15 6.92 -11.06
N GLY A 404 10.72 6.04 -11.88
CA GLY A 404 11.01 6.34 -13.29
C GLY A 404 9.73 6.63 -14.09
N LEU A 405 8.68 5.84 -13.88
CA LEU A 405 7.36 6.03 -14.50
C LEU A 405 6.70 7.32 -14.02
N CYS A 406 6.77 7.62 -12.72
CA CYS A 406 6.15 8.81 -12.15
C CYS A 406 6.73 10.10 -12.71
N GLY A 407 7.98 10.16 -13.18
CA GLY A 407 8.46 11.35 -13.90
C GLY A 407 7.67 11.69 -15.18
N GLY A 408 6.88 10.75 -15.71
CA GLY A 408 5.92 11.00 -16.79
C GLY A 408 4.52 11.47 -16.33
N TRP A 409 4.25 11.52 -15.02
CA TRP A 409 2.97 11.94 -14.46
C TRP A 409 2.98 13.45 -14.15
N PRO A 410 1.92 14.21 -14.42
CA PRO A 410 1.98 15.69 -14.35
C PRO A 410 1.81 16.28 -12.94
N TYR A 411 1.55 15.47 -11.92
CA TYR A 411 1.23 15.92 -10.57
C TYR A 411 2.10 15.19 -9.54
N HIS A 412 2.75 15.94 -8.65
CA HIS A 412 3.65 15.38 -7.63
C HIS A 412 3.43 15.98 -6.27
N GLY A 413 3.75 15.17 -5.28
CA GLY A 413 3.71 15.51 -3.87
C GLY A 413 5.11 15.72 -3.32
N ASN A 414 5.20 15.65 -2.01
CA ASN A 414 6.48 15.66 -1.33
C ASN A 414 6.53 14.59 -0.24
N SER A 415 6.68 13.33 -0.68
CA SER A 415 6.93 12.16 0.18
C SER A 415 8.27 12.20 0.94
N GLN A 416 9.07 13.26 0.84
CA GLN A 416 10.28 13.42 1.65
C GLN A 416 10.05 14.19 2.96
N ILE A 417 8.84 14.73 3.19
CA ILE A 417 8.49 15.38 4.45
C ILE A 417 7.98 14.32 5.43
N PRO A 418 8.64 14.09 6.58
CA PRO A 418 8.15 13.14 7.59
C PRO A 418 6.83 13.58 8.22
N LEU A 419 5.98 12.62 8.59
CA LEU A 419 4.67 12.85 9.21
C LEU A 419 4.58 12.18 10.59
N PRO A 420 5.28 12.70 11.62
CA PRO A 420 5.34 12.06 12.93
C PRO A 420 4.02 12.15 13.70
N THR A 421 3.80 11.20 14.61
CA THR A 421 2.62 11.19 15.49
C THR A 421 2.96 10.65 16.88
N ASP A 422 2.33 11.19 17.91
CA ASP A 422 2.43 10.67 19.28
C ASP A 422 1.32 9.67 19.62
N ALA A 423 0.44 9.34 18.66
CA ALA A 423 -0.63 8.40 18.90
C ALA A 423 -0.10 6.98 19.21
N PRO A 424 -0.64 6.28 20.23
CA PRO A 424 -0.27 4.90 20.48
C PRO A 424 -0.86 4.00 19.39
N MET A 425 -0.02 3.22 18.72
CA MET A 425 -0.39 2.34 17.62
C MET A 425 0.38 1.02 17.67
N LEU A 426 -0.06 0.04 16.91
CA LEU A 426 0.67 -1.20 16.68
C LEU A 426 1.19 -1.21 15.24
N LEU A 427 2.51 -1.20 15.08
CA LEU A 427 3.16 -1.38 13.78
C LEU A 427 3.58 -2.85 13.66
N VAL A 428 3.30 -3.48 12.53
CA VAL A 428 3.58 -4.89 12.26
C VAL A 428 4.36 -5.05 10.97
N THR A 429 5.31 -5.98 10.94
CA THR A 429 6.16 -6.25 9.78
C THR A 429 6.69 -7.68 9.82
N ALA A 430 6.89 -8.28 8.66
CA ALA A 430 7.71 -9.49 8.54
C ALA A 430 9.18 -9.12 8.33
N ASP A 431 10.11 -9.99 8.75
CA ASP A 431 11.54 -9.74 8.54
C ASP A 431 11.86 -9.56 7.06
N PHE A 432 11.39 -10.46 6.18
CA PHE A 432 11.81 -10.54 4.76
C PHE A 432 10.78 -10.03 3.75
N ASP A 433 9.81 -9.23 4.18
CA ASP A 433 8.86 -8.55 3.29
C ASP A 433 9.59 -7.79 2.15
N LEU A 434 9.23 -8.07 0.89
CA LEU A 434 9.83 -7.43 -0.29
C LEU A 434 9.17 -6.10 -0.63
N ASP A 435 7.85 -6.06 -0.52
CA ASP A 435 7.01 -4.99 -1.03
C ASP A 435 7.05 -3.79 -0.10
N THR A 436 7.05 -4.06 1.22
CA THR A 436 7.31 -3.07 2.27
C THR A 436 8.42 -3.57 3.20
N PRO A 437 9.70 -3.45 2.78
CA PRO A 437 10.84 -3.94 3.55
C PRO A 437 10.79 -3.50 5.00
N THR A 438 11.14 -4.40 5.91
CA THR A 438 11.03 -4.18 7.35
C THR A 438 11.79 -2.94 7.88
N GLU A 439 12.80 -2.48 7.15
CA GLU A 439 13.48 -1.21 7.35
C GLU A 439 12.51 -0.01 7.30
N ALA A 440 11.50 -0.05 6.43
CA ALA A 440 10.45 0.95 6.30
C ALA A 440 9.57 1.01 7.56
N SER A 441 9.17 -0.15 8.10
CA SER A 441 8.48 -0.22 9.40
C SER A 441 9.35 0.25 10.56
N THR A 442 10.65 0.00 10.50
CA THR A 442 11.61 0.52 11.49
C THR A 442 11.70 2.03 11.45
N PHE A 443 11.75 2.61 10.24
CA PHE A 443 11.73 4.04 10.05
C PHE A 443 10.42 4.64 10.58
N GLU A 444 9.27 4.09 10.18
CA GLU A 444 7.96 4.58 10.63
C GLU A 444 7.83 4.54 12.15
N TRP A 445 8.38 3.51 12.80
CA TRP A 445 8.41 3.42 14.25
C TRP A 445 9.21 4.54 14.92
N THR A 446 10.21 5.12 14.23
CA THR A 446 10.90 6.32 14.72
C THR A 446 10.04 7.59 14.62
N GLN A 447 9.06 7.60 13.72
CA GLN A 447 8.08 8.69 13.56
C GLN A 447 6.89 8.55 14.52
N ALA A 448 6.68 7.36 15.09
CA ALA A 448 5.63 7.05 16.05
C ALA A 448 6.20 6.51 17.39
N PRO A 449 6.85 7.35 18.23
CA PRO A 449 7.62 6.88 19.40
C PRO A 449 6.77 6.20 20.50
N ASN A 450 5.45 6.41 20.50
CA ASN A 450 4.51 5.77 21.43
C ASN A 450 3.90 4.46 20.89
N ALA A 451 4.27 4.04 19.68
CA ALA A 451 3.84 2.77 19.10
C ALA A 451 4.67 1.58 19.61
N ALA A 452 4.08 0.39 19.58
CA ALA A 452 4.82 -0.87 19.66
C ALA A 452 5.10 -1.39 18.25
N LEU A 453 6.22 -2.08 18.07
CA LEU A 453 6.61 -2.74 16.81
C LEU A 453 6.62 -4.25 17.01
N VAL A 454 5.78 -4.96 16.27
CA VAL A 454 5.77 -6.42 16.15
C VAL A 454 6.54 -6.80 14.89
N VAL A 455 7.58 -7.59 15.06
CA VAL A 455 8.34 -8.17 13.95
C VAL A 455 8.06 -9.66 13.93
N ARG A 456 7.34 -10.13 12.91
CA ARG A 456 7.20 -11.56 12.61
C ARG A 456 8.50 -12.06 11.97
N HIS A 457 9.04 -13.14 12.51
CA HIS A 457 10.22 -13.78 11.93
C HIS A 457 9.77 -14.68 10.78
N GLY A 458 10.10 -14.28 9.55
CA GLY A 458 9.58 -14.95 8.37
C GLY A 458 9.49 -14.05 7.13
N ASP A 459 8.81 -14.59 6.13
CA ASP A 459 8.67 -14.07 4.77
C ASP A 459 7.26 -13.47 4.58
N ASP A 460 6.85 -13.14 3.34
CA ASP A 460 5.56 -12.52 2.95
C ASP A 460 5.40 -11.03 3.20
N HIS A 461 4.45 -10.49 2.44
CA HIS A 461 3.92 -9.15 2.58
C HIS A 461 2.75 -9.12 3.56
N GLY A 462 3.00 -8.54 4.74
CA GLY A 462 2.05 -8.51 5.84
C GLY A 462 1.99 -9.80 6.66
N THR A 463 1.28 -9.71 7.77
CA THR A 463 1.12 -10.74 8.80
C THR A 463 -0.34 -11.10 9.05
N PHE A 464 -1.27 -10.22 8.67
CA PHE A 464 -2.69 -10.33 9.00
C PHE A 464 -3.40 -11.62 8.50
N ILE A 465 -2.88 -12.27 7.46
CA ILE A 465 -3.41 -13.56 6.97
C ILE A 465 -2.55 -14.76 7.37
N ILE A 466 -1.41 -14.52 8.02
CA ILE A 466 -0.45 -15.55 8.41
C ILE A 466 -0.76 -16.00 9.85
N PRO A 467 -1.30 -17.21 10.07
CA PRO A 467 -1.64 -17.66 11.41
C PRO A 467 -0.40 -17.75 12.30
N GLY A 468 -0.42 -17.06 13.43
CA GLY A 468 0.72 -17.11 14.35
C GLY A 468 0.65 -16.08 15.46
N PRO A 469 1.69 -16.02 16.31
CA PRO A 469 1.72 -15.11 17.46
C PRO A 469 1.62 -13.62 17.09
N ALA A 470 2.19 -13.22 15.95
CA ALA A 470 2.14 -11.83 15.50
C ALA A 470 0.72 -11.40 15.08
N HIS A 471 0.03 -12.25 14.31
CA HIS A 471 -1.40 -12.09 13.99
C HIS A 471 -2.29 -12.03 15.25
N LEU A 472 -2.00 -12.89 16.24
CA LEU A 472 -2.70 -12.86 17.53
C LEU A 472 -2.46 -11.56 18.30
N ALA A 473 -1.28 -10.93 18.18
CA ALA A 473 -1.00 -9.64 18.80
C ALA A 473 -1.82 -8.50 18.16
N GLU A 474 -2.03 -8.53 16.84
CA GLU A 474 -2.92 -7.60 16.13
C GLU A 474 -4.37 -7.73 16.62
N ILE A 475 -4.87 -8.96 16.67
CA ILE A 475 -6.18 -9.31 17.23
C ILE A 475 -6.32 -8.79 18.66
N GLU A 476 -5.37 -9.09 19.54
CA GLU A 476 -5.45 -8.71 20.95
C GLU A 476 -5.44 -7.19 21.13
N PHE A 477 -4.63 -6.48 20.34
CA PHE A 477 -4.61 -5.02 20.36
C PHE A 477 -5.95 -4.43 19.86
N LEU A 478 -6.51 -4.95 18.77
CA LEU A 478 -7.82 -4.52 18.28
C LEU A 478 -8.93 -4.83 19.29
N ALA A 479 -8.87 -5.96 19.99
CA ALA A 479 -9.84 -6.34 21.02
C ALA A 479 -9.78 -5.41 22.24
N THR A 480 -8.57 -5.13 22.73
CA THR A 480 -8.36 -4.57 24.08
C THR A 480 -7.88 -3.12 24.11
N GLY A 481 -7.22 -2.66 23.05
CA GLY A 481 -6.49 -1.39 22.98
C GLY A 481 -5.22 -1.35 23.83
N LYS A 482 -4.76 -2.49 24.37
CA LYS A 482 -3.53 -2.57 25.16
C LYS A 482 -2.37 -2.95 24.24
N LEU A 483 -1.33 -2.12 24.22
CA LEU A 483 -0.09 -2.47 23.52
C LEU A 483 0.51 -3.76 24.12
N PRO A 484 1.04 -4.66 23.28
CA PRO A 484 1.65 -5.89 23.76
C PRO A 484 2.92 -5.61 24.57
N SER A 485 3.26 -6.56 25.44
CA SER A 485 4.51 -6.50 26.20
C SER A 485 5.71 -6.94 25.36
N ALA A 486 6.90 -6.46 25.72
CA ALA A 486 8.12 -6.86 25.03
C ALA A 486 8.37 -8.37 25.16
N ILE A 487 8.64 -9.01 24.04
CA ILE A 487 9.02 -10.43 23.96
C ILE A 487 10.08 -10.61 22.87
N ASN A 488 10.83 -11.70 22.96
CA ASN A 488 11.78 -12.14 21.93
C ASN A 488 11.69 -13.66 21.86
N GLU A 489 10.93 -14.14 20.88
CA GLU A 489 10.62 -15.56 20.68
C GLU A 489 10.94 -16.00 19.26
N THR A 490 10.88 -17.30 18.98
CA THR A 490 11.28 -17.87 17.69
C THR A 490 10.50 -17.32 16.49
N LEU A 491 9.20 -17.05 16.65
CA LEU A 491 8.30 -16.63 15.56
C LEU A 491 8.05 -15.12 15.54
N MET A 492 8.33 -14.40 16.62
CA MET A 492 8.20 -12.95 16.65
C MET A 492 9.03 -12.28 17.74
N THR A 493 9.34 -11.00 17.50
CA THR A 493 9.85 -10.08 18.52
C THR A 493 8.89 -8.90 18.65
N ILE A 494 8.61 -8.48 19.88
CA ILE A 494 7.81 -7.28 20.17
C ILE A 494 8.71 -6.25 20.85
N TYR A 495 8.79 -5.08 20.25
CA TYR A 495 9.47 -3.92 20.79
C TYR A 495 8.43 -2.92 21.32
N THR A 496 8.60 -2.50 22.56
CA THR A 496 7.75 -1.50 23.21
C THR A 496 8.34 -0.09 23.08
N PRO A 497 7.56 0.99 23.27
CA PRO A 497 8.03 2.36 23.21
C PRO A 497 9.38 2.59 23.93
N GLY A 498 10.32 3.24 23.24
CA GLY A 498 11.66 3.56 23.77
C GLY A 498 12.70 2.44 23.64
N MET A 499 12.34 1.24 23.17
CA MET A 499 13.31 0.21 22.82
C MET A 499 14.07 0.55 21.52
N LYS A 500 15.15 -0.18 21.26
CA LYS A 500 15.85 -0.16 19.97
C LYS A 500 15.65 -1.50 19.28
N ARG A 501 15.33 -1.47 17.99
CA ARG A 501 15.21 -2.69 17.19
C ARG A 501 16.58 -3.39 17.10
N GLY A 502 16.57 -4.71 17.28
CA GLY A 502 17.72 -5.56 16.96
C GLY A 502 17.98 -5.65 15.44
N PRO A 503 19.05 -6.34 15.02
CA PRO A 503 19.25 -6.62 13.60
C PRO A 503 18.12 -7.48 13.04
N ILE A 504 17.89 -7.37 11.73
CA ILE A 504 17.02 -8.28 10.97
C ILE A 504 17.58 -9.71 11.10
N ALA A 505 16.69 -10.71 11.22
CA ALA A 505 17.07 -12.10 11.36
C ALA A 505 17.98 -12.58 10.20
N ASP A 506 18.93 -13.47 10.50
CA ASP A 506 19.72 -14.15 9.46
C ASP A 506 18.80 -15.06 8.64
N PRO A 507 18.71 -14.87 7.31
CA PRO A 507 17.88 -15.69 6.42
C PRO A 507 17.99 -17.21 6.62
N TYR A 508 19.17 -17.72 7.02
CA TYR A 508 19.38 -19.16 7.22
C TYR A 508 18.94 -19.69 8.59
N THR A 509 18.65 -18.80 9.54
CA THR A 509 18.28 -19.17 10.91
C THR A 509 16.86 -18.78 11.29
N ALA A 510 16.25 -17.88 10.50
CA ALA A 510 14.85 -17.54 10.65
C ALA A 510 13.97 -18.78 10.46
N PRO A 511 12.86 -18.89 11.20
CA PRO A 511 11.97 -20.04 11.13
C PRO A 511 11.45 -20.25 9.71
N ILE A 512 11.07 -21.49 9.41
CA ILE A 512 10.40 -21.89 8.17
C ILE A 512 9.05 -22.53 8.50
N GLY A 513 8.20 -22.65 7.50
CA GLY A 513 6.86 -23.22 7.56
C GLY A 513 5.75 -22.16 7.64
N PRO A 514 4.47 -22.60 7.70
CA PRO A 514 3.32 -21.71 7.51
C PRO A 514 3.26 -20.51 8.48
N ALA A 515 3.69 -20.69 9.75
CA ALA A 515 3.71 -19.61 10.74
C ALA A 515 4.83 -18.57 10.49
N ALA A 516 5.85 -18.93 9.70
CA ALA A 516 6.87 -18.04 9.20
C ALA A 516 6.49 -17.43 7.84
N GLY A 517 5.29 -17.71 7.31
CA GLY A 517 4.86 -17.21 6.02
C GLY A 517 5.14 -18.15 4.84
N ASP A 518 5.83 -19.28 5.04
CA ASP A 518 6.00 -20.29 3.99
C ASP A 518 4.67 -21.05 3.74
N MET A 519 3.70 -20.35 3.15
CA MET A 519 2.38 -20.83 2.79
C MET A 519 2.44 -21.73 1.55
N SER A 520 3.59 -21.76 0.86
CA SER A 520 3.92 -22.76 -0.16
C SER A 520 4.27 -24.10 0.51
N SER A 521 3.31 -24.68 1.22
CA SER A 521 3.21 -26.12 1.40
C SER A 521 1.74 -26.51 1.60
N ILE A 522 1.26 -27.33 0.65
CA ILE A 522 0.04 -28.16 0.68
C ILE A 522 -1.25 -27.51 0.13
N ALA A 523 -1.45 -27.67 -1.18
CA ALA A 523 -2.62 -28.39 -1.70
C ALA A 523 -2.18 -29.37 -2.80
#